data_AF-A0A1B3N9F0-F1
#
_entry.id   AF-A0A1B3N9F0-F1
#
_cell.length_a   1.000
_cell.length_b   1.000
_cell.length_c   1.000
_cell.angle_alpha   90.00
_cell.angle_beta   90.00
_cell.angle_gamma   90.00
#
_symmetry.space_group_name_H-M   'P 1'
#
loop_
_entity.id
_entity.type
_entity.pdbx_description
1 polymer ?
#
loop_
_entity_poly.entity_id
_entity_poly.type
_entity_poly.pdbx_seq_one_letter_code
_entity_poly.pdbx_strand_id
1 'polypeptide(L)'
;MIAAPPFERSVFVNCPFDDDFAPLLEAIAFCITDLDFYPRIAPENANNAANRLDRIVELIRGSRYGIHDLSRCKSTAADEYARLNMPFELGLDHGCARFGPAPLTDKSILILEHDRYDYQKGLSDIAGWDIQAHGGEFAVVIRIVRNWLVHHAGAVNIGASKIQGDYAAFQEWHWERELAQGASEDDIRDYPTIQLISAMRHWVDAGRPI
;
A
#
# COMPACT_ATOMS: atom_id res chain seq x y z
N MET A 1 13.58 -3.42 -20.90
CA MET A 1 13.20 -2.47 -19.83
C MET A 1 11.71 -2.64 -19.61
N ILE A 2 11.30 -3.07 -18.41
CA ILE A 2 9.88 -3.06 -18.05
C ILE A 2 9.48 -1.59 -17.95
N ALA A 3 8.47 -1.16 -18.69
CA ALA A 3 8.01 0.22 -18.64
C ALA A 3 7.49 0.53 -17.22
N ALA A 4 7.80 1.72 -16.70
CA ALA A 4 7.21 2.16 -15.43
C ALA A 4 5.68 2.12 -15.55
N PRO A 5 4.96 1.72 -14.48
CA PRO A 5 3.52 1.62 -14.53
C PRO A 5 2.88 3.00 -14.81
N PRO A 6 1.71 3.04 -15.47
CA PRO A 6 1.06 4.30 -15.80
C PRO A 6 0.78 5.14 -14.55
N PHE A 7 1.05 6.45 -14.62
CA PHE A 7 0.76 7.40 -13.54
C PHE A 7 -0.68 7.28 -13.04
N GLU A 8 -1.62 7.21 -14.00
CA GLU A 8 -3.07 7.11 -13.81
C GLU A 8 -3.56 5.85 -13.09
N ARG A 9 -2.69 4.85 -12.97
CA ARG A 9 -2.99 3.58 -12.29
C ARG A 9 -2.03 3.30 -11.13
N SER A 10 -1.09 4.20 -10.86
CA SER A 10 -0.08 4.02 -9.82
C SER A 10 -0.56 4.54 -8.48
N VAL A 11 -0.41 3.73 -7.45
CA VAL A 11 -0.78 4.02 -6.07
C VAL A 11 0.48 3.96 -5.21
N PHE A 12 0.93 5.12 -4.72
CA PHE A 12 2.00 5.15 -3.72
C PHE A 12 1.48 4.60 -2.41
N VAL A 13 2.11 3.55 -1.88
CA VAL A 13 1.74 2.94 -0.61
C VAL A 13 2.84 3.24 0.40
N ASN A 14 2.50 4.10 1.33
CA ASN A 14 3.31 4.46 2.47
C ASN A 14 2.72 3.76 3.69
N CYS A 15 3.42 2.78 4.25
CA CYS A 15 2.98 2.02 5.40
C CYS A 15 4.18 1.49 6.23
N PRO A 16 3.93 0.98 7.44
CA PRO A 16 4.92 0.21 8.18
C PRO A 16 5.38 -1.04 7.41
N PHE A 17 6.63 -1.45 7.64
CA PHE A 17 7.25 -2.67 7.08
C PHE A 17 7.69 -3.65 8.19
N ASP A 18 7.11 -3.53 9.38
CA ASP A 18 7.30 -4.52 10.45
C ASP A 18 6.48 -5.79 10.17
N ASP A 19 6.93 -6.93 10.71
CA ASP A 19 6.32 -8.24 10.49
C ASP A 19 4.84 -8.28 10.91
N ASP A 20 4.48 -7.55 11.98
CA ASP A 20 3.11 -7.45 12.45
C ASP A 20 2.18 -6.71 11.45
N PHE A 21 2.74 -5.81 10.63
CA PHE A 21 1.99 -5.07 9.61
C PHE A 21 2.02 -5.76 8.23
N ALA A 22 2.96 -6.68 7.99
CA ALA A 22 3.12 -7.34 6.69
C ALA A 22 1.80 -7.91 6.12
N PRO A 23 0.95 -8.62 6.89
CA PRO A 23 -0.32 -9.12 6.37
C PRO A 23 -1.28 -8.03 5.87
N LEU A 24 -1.27 -6.84 6.50
CA LEU A 24 -2.08 -5.71 6.05
C LEU A 24 -1.52 -5.09 4.78
N LEU A 25 -0.20 -4.93 4.69
CA LEU A 25 0.46 -4.44 3.47
C LEU A 25 0.15 -5.36 2.28
N GLU A 26 0.24 -6.66 2.46
CA GLU A 26 -0.11 -7.63 1.43
C GLU A 26 -1.55 -7.49 0.97
N ALA A 27 -2.50 -7.39 1.91
CA ALA A 27 -3.91 -7.22 1.59
C ALA A 27 -4.20 -5.89 0.86
N ILE A 28 -3.54 -4.80 1.24
CA ILE A 28 -3.60 -3.51 0.55
C ILE A 28 -3.06 -3.67 -0.88
N ALA A 29 -1.85 -4.23 -1.03
CA ALA A 29 -1.20 -4.39 -2.32
C ALA A 29 -1.98 -5.33 -3.25
N PHE A 30 -2.57 -6.40 -2.71
CA PHE A 30 -3.43 -7.30 -3.44
C PHE A 30 -4.70 -6.59 -3.92
N CYS A 31 -5.39 -5.87 -3.04
CA CYS A 31 -6.60 -5.14 -3.41
C CYS A 31 -6.35 -4.11 -4.52
N ILE A 32 -5.21 -3.40 -4.47
CA ILE A 32 -4.78 -2.47 -5.53
C ILE A 32 -4.57 -3.25 -6.84
N THR A 33 -3.84 -4.37 -6.77
CA THR A 33 -3.49 -5.18 -7.94
C THR A 33 -4.72 -5.82 -8.60
N ASP A 34 -5.62 -6.40 -7.81
CA ASP A 34 -6.84 -7.06 -8.28
C ASP A 34 -7.81 -6.09 -8.97
N LEU A 35 -7.83 -4.83 -8.53
CA LEU A 35 -8.59 -3.74 -9.15
C LEU A 35 -7.89 -3.10 -10.36
N ASP A 36 -6.80 -3.71 -10.84
CA ASP A 36 -6.01 -3.25 -11.98
C ASP A 36 -5.31 -1.90 -11.77
N PHE A 37 -4.74 -1.73 -10.57
CA PHE A 37 -3.83 -0.64 -10.21
C PHE A 37 -2.46 -1.21 -9.83
N TYR A 38 -1.45 -0.35 -9.76
CA TYR A 38 -0.07 -0.73 -9.47
C TYR A 38 0.34 -0.19 -8.10
N PRO A 39 0.51 -1.04 -7.08
CA PRO A 39 1.07 -0.61 -5.81
C PRO A 39 2.55 -0.26 -6.02
N ARG A 40 2.95 0.91 -5.51
CA ARG A 40 4.31 1.46 -5.60
C ARG A 40 4.84 1.63 -4.19
N ILE A 41 5.85 0.85 -3.81
CA ILE A 41 6.40 0.82 -2.43
C ILE A 41 7.91 1.10 -2.42
N ALA A 42 8.42 1.69 -1.34
CA ALA A 42 9.83 2.08 -1.22
C ALA A 42 10.88 0.95 -1.47
N PRO A 43 10.63 -0.35 -1.18
CA PRO A 43 11.57 -1.43 -1.50
C PRO A 43 11.74 -1.72 -3.00
N GLU A 44 10.94 -1.11 -3.88
CA GLU A 44 10.96 -1.33 -5.35
C GLU A 44 12.34 -1.06 -5.98
N ASN A 45 13.22 -0.29 -5.31
CA ASN A 45 14.59 -0.02 -5.74
C ASN A 45 15.58 -0.12 -4.56
N ALA A 46 16.11 -1.31 -4.25
CA ALA A 46 17.08 -1.52 -3.16
C ALA A 46 18.55 -1.11 -3.50
N ASN A 47 18.77 -0.32 -4.55
CA ASN A 47 20.11 0.13 -4.93
C ASN A 47 20.60 1.25 -4.00
N ASN A 48 21.39 0.98 -2.96
CA ASN A 48 21.86 1.99 -1.99
C ASN A 48 22.63 3.20 -2.56
N ALA A 49 22.89 3.30 -3.87
CA ALA A 49 23.57 4.43 -4.49
C ALA A 49 22.74 5.74 -4.57
N ALA A 50 21.41 5.67 -4.54
CA ALA A 50 20.54 6.86 -4.50
C ALA A 50 19.97 7.13 -3.10
N ASN A 51 19.67 8.38 -2.79
CA ASN A 51 19.09 8.76 -1.50
C ASN A 51 17.66 8.17 -1.36
N ARG A 52 17.34 7.60 -0.19
CA ARG A 52 16.01 7.04 0.12
C ARG A 52 14.90 8.08 -0.09
N LEU A 53 15.15 9.33 0.27
CA LEU A 53 14.17 10.41 0.14
C LEU A 53 13.84 10.70 -1.33
N ASP A 54 14.85 10.74 -2.19
CA ASP A 54 14.65 11.00 -3.62
C ASP A 54 13.76 9.93 -4.26
N ARG A 55 13.91 8.66 -3.85
CA ARG A 55 13.02 7.57 -4.29
C ARG A 55 11.58 7.76 -3.85
N ILE A 56 11.37 8.17 -2.60
CA ILE A 56 10.02 8.42 -2.10
C ILE A 56 9.38 9.55 -2.91
N VAL A 57 10.13 10.61 -3.20
CA VAL A 57 9.66 11.71 -4.07
C VAL A 57 9.36 11.22 -5.48
N GLU A 58 10.18 10.34 -6.06
CA GLU A 58 9.92 9.71 -7.36
C GLU A 58 8.63 8.86 -7.36
N LEU A 59 8.42 8.04 -6.33
CA LEU A 59 7.21 7.21 -6.19
C LEU A 59 5.96 8.08 -6.03
N ILE A 60 6.03 9.13 -5.20
CA ILE A 60 4.97 10.13 -5.01
C ILE A 60 4.62 10.78 -6.36
N ARG A 61 5.62 11.33 -7.06
CA ARG A 61 5.43 12.03 -8.34
C ARG A 61 4.97 11.10 -9.47
N GLY A 62 5.34 9.83 -9.39
CA GLY A 62 4.96 8.79 -10.35
C GLY A 62 3.58 8.19 -10.11
N SER A 63 2.85 8.62 -9.07
CA SER A 63 1.57 8.01 -8.68
C SER A 63 0.44 9.04 -8.65
N ARG A 64 -0.69 8.74 -9.29
CA ARG A 64 -1.92 9.56 -9.18
C ARG A 64 -2.63 9.39 -7.84
N TYR A 65 -2.38 8.29 -7.15
CA TYR A 65 -3.05 7.93 -5.90
C TYR A 65 -2.03 7.72 -4.78
N GLY A 66 -2.41 7.99 -3.54
CA GLY A 66 -1.61 7.74 -2.35
C GLY A 66 -2.43 7.00 -1.29
N ILE A 67 -1.83 6.03 -0.61
CA ILE A 67 -2.39 5.38 0.58
C ILE A 67 -1.33 5.47 1.68
N HIS A 68 -1.71 6.08 2.80
CA HIS A 68 -0.81 6.36 3.92
C HIS A 68 -1.35 5.74 5.20
N ASP A 69 -0.56 4.92 5.88
CA ASP A 69 -0.94 4.32 7.16
C ASP A 69 -0.16 4.95 8.34
N LEU A 70 -0.87 5.59 9.27
CA LEU A 70 -0.24 6.29 10.40
C LEU A 70 -0.17 5.47 11.69
N SER A 71 -0.51 4.18 11.65
CA SER A 71 -0.73 3.33 12.84
C SER A 71 0.47 3.22 13.79
N ARG A 72 1.70 3.39 13.30
CA ARG A 72 2.95 3.27 14.08
C ARG A 72 3.50 4.61 14.58
N CYS A 73 2.77 5.71 14.43
CA CYS A 73 3.18 7.04 14.91
C CYS A 73 2.93 7.21 16.41
N LYS A 74 3.37 6.25 17.22
CA LYS A 74 3.11 6.20 18.67
C LYS A 74 4.41 5.91 19.41
N SER A 75 4.54 6.53 20.58
CA SER A 75 5.54 6.16 21.58
C SER A 75 4.85 5.28 22.63
N THR A 76 5.49 4.20 23.07
CA THR A 76 4.90 3.21 23.99
C THR A 76 5.39 3.39 25.42
N ALA A 77 6.45 4.19 25.65
CA ALA A 77 6.99 4.50 26.96
C ALA A 77 7.47 5.96 27.06
N ALA A 78 7.59 6.46 28.31
CA ALA A 78 8.29 7.73 28.54
C ALA A 78 9.74 7.62 28.01
N ASP A 79 10.24 8.72 27.43
CA ASP A 79 11.56 8.82 26.80
C ASP A 79 11.79 7.94 25.55
N GLU A 80 10.74 7.32 25.00
CA GLU A 80 10.77 6.68 23.68
C GLU A 80 10.34 7.67 22.58
N TYR A 81 11.05 7.64 21.45
CA TYR A 81 10.74 8.45 20.27
C TYR A 81 9.76 7.70 19.35
N ALA A 82 8.66 8.36 18.98
CA ALA A 82 7.79 7.87 17.91
C ALA A 82 8.49 7.99 16.55
N ARG A 83 8.29 7.00 15.66
CA ARG A 83 8.75 7.11 14.26
C ARG A 83 7.88 8.10 13.51
N LEU A 84 8.51 9.13 12.92
CA LEU A 84 7.83 10.20 12.20
C LEU A 84 7.96 10.10 10.67
N ASN A 85 8.57 9.04 10.14
CA ASN A 85 8.76 8.89 8.70
C ASN A 85 7.42 8.83 7.96
N MET A 86 6.46 8.06 8.46
CA MET A 86 5.11 7.93 7.91
C MET A 86 4.38 9.29 7.73
N PRO A 87 4.26 10.13 8.77
CA PRO A 87 3.60 11.43 8.66
C PRO A 87 4.45 12.44 7.86
N PHE A 88 5.77 12.31 7.88
CA PHE A 88 6.64 13.12 7.02
C PHE A 88 6.40 12.81 5.53
N GLU A 89 6.37 11.55 5.15
CA GLU A 89 6.12 11.09 3.79
C GLU A 89 4.67 11.42 3.34
N LEU A 90 3.68 11.40 4.26
CA LEU A 90 2.34 11.98 4.03
C LEU A 90 2.37 13.49 3.77
N GLY A 91 3.15 14.24 4.55
CA GLY A 91 3.31 15.69 4.35
C GLY A 91 3.90 16.02 2.98
N LEU A 92 4.90 15.25 2.54
CA LEU A 92 5.46 15.37 1.18
C LEU A 92 4.40 15.10 0.12
N ASP A 93 3.61 14.04 0.30
CA ASP A 93 2.61 13.67 -0.70
C ASP A 93 1.45 14.68 -0.78
N HIS A 94 0.95 15.11 0.37
CA HIS A 94 -0.06 16.17 0.46
C HIS A 94 0.46 17.49 -0.15
N GLY A 95 1.70 17.86 0.14
CA GLY A 95 2.35 19.04 -0.46
C GLY A 95 2.49 18.91 -1.96
N CYS A 96 2.83 17.71 -2.46
CA CYS A 96 2.90 17.39 -3.88
C CYS A 96 1.53 17.58 -4.56
N ALA A 97 0.46 17.08 -3.94
CA ALA A 97 -0.90 17.26 -4.43
C ALA A 97 -1.36 18.72 -4.40
N ARG A 98 -0.91 19.50 -3.40
CA ARG A 98 -1.38 20.87 -3.20
C ARG A 98 -0.63 21.92 -4.02
N PHE A 99 0.68 21.75 -4.17
CA PHE A 99 1.60 22.74 -4.72
C PHE A 99 2.37 22.27 -5.95
N GLY A 100 2.26 20.99 -6.31
CA GLY A 100 2.86 20.43 -7.51
C GLY A 100 2.18 20.92 -8.80
N PRO A 101 2.86 20.81 -9.95
CA PRO A 101 2.24 21.10 -11.24
C PRO A 101 1.22 20.02 -11.63
N ALA A 102 0.28 20.35 -12.50
CA ALA A 102 -0.58 19.35 -13.13
C ALA A 102 0.26 18.23 -13.79
N PRO A 103 -0.16 16.95 -13.72
CA PRO A 103 -1.44 16.47 -13.20
C PRO A 103 -1.48 16.19 -11.69
N LEU A 104 -0.41 16.50 -10.94
CA LEU A 104 -0.32 16.17 -9.50
C LEU A 104 -1.38 16.88 -8.66
N THR A 105 -1.91 18.01 -9.14
CA THR A 105 -3.01 18.74 -8.49
C THR A 105 -4.30 17.91 -8.34
N ASP A 106 -4.46 16.85 -9.15
CA ASP A 106 -5.62 15.97 -9.13
C ASP A 106 -5.35 14.68 -8.32
N LYS A 107 -4.23 14.63 -7.60
CA LYS A 107 -3.84 13.48 -6.79
C LYS A 107 -4.81 13.30 -5.62
N SER A 108 -5.25 12.05 -5.43
CA SER A 108 -6.14 11.67 -4.32
C SER A 108 -5.40 10.80 -3.32
N ILE A 109 -5.62 11.06 -2.03
CA ILE A 109 -4.92 10.39 -0.93
C ILE A 109 -5.94 9.76 0.03
N LEU A 110 -5.74 8.49 0.35
CA LEU A 110 -6.40 7.76 1.43
C LEU A 110 -5.47 7.69 2.63
N ILE A 111 -6.04 7.86 3.82
CA ILE A 111 -5.29 7.74 5.07
C ILE A 111 -5.95 6.68 5.95
N LEU A 112 -5.10 5.80 6.46
CA LEU A 112 -5.44 4.65 7.27
C LEU A 112 -4.83 4.79 8.66
N GLU A 113 -5.53 4.26 9.66
CA GLU A 113 -5.01 4.04 11.00
C GLU A 113 -5.54 2.74 11.61
N HIS A 114 -4.86 2.26 12.64
CA HIS A 114 -5.32 1.13 13.42
C HIS A 114 -6.61 1.46 14.17
N ASP A 115 -6.58 2.49 15.02
CA ASP A 115 -7.70 2.88 15.88
C ASP A 115 -8.28 4.21 15.43
N ARG A 116 -9.57 4.42 15.70
CA ARG A 116 -10.22 5.71 15.39
C ARG A 116 -9.66 6.82 16.27
N TYR A 117 -9.36 7.96 15.65
CA TYR A 117 -8.97 9.23 16.29
C TYR A 117 -7.59 9.26 16.94
N ASP A 118 -6.72 8.27 16.70
CA ASP A 118 -5.37 8.29 17.29
C ASP A 118 -4.48 9.39 16.71
N TYR A 119 -4.65 9.73 15.42
CA TYR A 119 -3.97 10.88 14.79
C TYR A 119 -4.17 12.21 15.54
N GLN A 120 -5.30 12.41 16.25
CA GLN A 120 -5.59 13.67 16.94
C GLN A 120 -4.58 13.97 18.05
N LYS A 121 -3.86 12.96 18.52
CA LYS A 121 -2.86 13.08 19.59
C LYS A 121 -1.51 13.61 19.07
N GLY A 122 -1.19 13.39 17.79
CA GLY A 122 0.14 13.69 17.22
C GLY A 122 0.13 14.62 16.01
N LEU A 123 -1.00 14.72 15.29
CA LEU A 123 -1.13 15.50 14.05
C LEU A 123 -2.53 16.12 13.96
N SER A 124 -2.84 17.08 14.83
CA SER A 124 -4.18 17.66 14.94
C SER A 124 -4.64 18.47 13.71
N ASP A 125 -3.71 18.98 12.89
CA ASP A 125 -4.05 19.80 11.73
C ASP A 125 -4.85 19.02 10.66
N ILE A 126 -4.78 17.69 10.67
CA ILE A 126 -5.56 16.82 9.78
C ILE A 126 -6.90 16.39 10.37
N ALA A 127 -7.37 17.00 11.47
CA ALA A 127 -8.61 16.63 12.16
C ALA A 127 -9.92 16.89 11.41
N GLY A 128 -9.86 17.36 10.16
CA GLY A 128 -11.00 17.40 9.23
C GLY A 128 -10.91 16.39 8.09
N TRP A 129 -9.88 15.55 8.05
CA TRP A 129 -9.69 14.56 6.99
C TRP A 129 -10.45 13.28 7.31
N ASP A 130 -10.97 12.61 6.26
CA ASP A 130 -11.67 11.34 6.38
C ASP A 130 -10.67 10.18 6.54
N ILE A 131 -10.19 10.00 7.77
CA ILE A 131 -9.23 8.96 8.13
C ILE A 131 -9.99 7.67 8.48
N GLN A 132 -9.61 6.58 7.82
CA GLN A 132 -10.30 5.31 7.91
C GLN A 132 -9.56 4.35 8.85
N ALA A 133 -10.27 3.79 9.83
CA ALA A 133 -9.68 2.86 10.79
C ALA A 133 -9.85 1.40 10.36
N HIS A 134 -8.75 0.64 10.27
CA HIS A 134 -8.77 -0.76 9.84
C HIS A 134 -8.73 -1.78 10.99
N GLY A 135 -8.36 -1.37 12.21
CA GLY A 135 -8.41 -2.22 13.42
C GLY A 135 -7.47 -3.43 13.41
N GLY A 136 -6.42 -3.40 12.59
CA GLY A 136 -5.54 -4.57 12.37
C GLY A 136 -6.11 -5.66 11.47
N GLU A 137 -7.31 -5.46 10.91
CA GLU A 137 -8.04 -6.50 10.17
C GLU A 137 -7.88 -6.38 8.65
N PHE A 138 -7.24 -7.35 8.01
CA PHE A 138 -7.03 -7.33 6.55
C PHE A 138 -8.35 -7.32 5.76
N ALA A 139 -9.38 -8.00 6.25
CA ALA A 139 -10.70 -8.00 5.61
C ALA A 139 -11.35 -6.60 5.61
N VAL A 140 -11.09 -5.82 6.67
CA VAL A 140 -11.56 -4.43 6.80
C VAL A 140 -10.73 -3.51 5.89
N VAL A 141 -9.40 -3.66 5.86
CA VAL A 141 -8.55 -2.82 5.01
C VAL A 141 -8.87 -3.00 3.52
N ILE A 142 -9.11 -4.25 3.07
CA ILE A 142 -9.55 -4.53 1.69
C ILE A 142 -10.84 -3.77 1.37
N ARG A 143 -11.81 -3.76 2.30
CA ARG A 143 -13.08 -3.07 2.09
C ARG A 143 -12.89 -1.56 1.96
N ILE A 144 -12.05 -0.97 2.81
CA ILE A 144 -11.73 0.46 2.80
C ILE A 144 -11.05 0.82 1.47
N VAL A 145 -9.94 0.17 1.14
CA VAL A 145 -9.13 0.43 -0.06
C VAL A 145 -9.98 0.27 -1.32
N ARG A 146 -10.74 -0.83 -1.41
CA ARG A 146 -11.66 -1.08 -2.52
C ARG A 146 -12.67 0.06 -2.68
N ASN A 147 -13.34 0.46 -1.60
CA ASN A 147 -14.39 1.48 -1.68
C ASN A 147 -13.80 2.82 -2.12
N TRP A 148 -12.62 3.15 -1.60
CA TRP A 148 -11.90 4.36 -1.96
C TRP A 148 -11.48 4.37 -3.43
N LEU A 149 -10.89 3.29 -3.94
CA LEU A 149 -10.49 3.18 -5.36
C LEU A 149 -11.69 3.23 -6.31
N VAL A 150 -12.82 2.61 -5.96
CA VAL A 150 -14.05 2.71 -6.77
C VAL A 150 -14.56 4.15 -6.82
N HIS A 151 -14.58 4.85 -5.69
CA HIS A 151 -15.10 6.21 -5.60
C HIS A 151 -14.18 7.25 -6.24
N HIS A 152 -12.87 7.18 -6.00
CA HIS A 152 -11.92 8.23 -6.37
C HIS A 152 -11.09 7.92 -7.61
N ALA A 153 -10.97 6.65 -7.99
CA ALA A 153 -10.11 6.21 -9.08
C ALA A 153 -10.87 5.55 -10.24
N GLY A 154 -12.21 5.46 -10.15
CA GLY A 154 -13.04 4.85 -11.18
C GLY A 154 -12.78 3.35 -11.36
N ALA A 155 -12.30 2.68 -10.31
CA ALA A 155 -12.08 1.24 -10.33
C ALA A 155 -13.40 0.48 -10.58
N VAL A 156 -13.30 -0.73 -11.13
CA VAL A 156 -14.47 -1.58 -11.35
C VAL A 156 -15.18 -1.87 -10.01
N ASN A 157 -16.51 -1.76 -10.01
CA ASN A 157 -17.33 -1.88 -8.81
C ASN A 157 -17.57 -3.37 -8.42
N ILE A 158 -16.50 -4.11 -8.10
CA ILE A 158 -16.57 -5.52 -7.62
C ILE A 158 -16.69 -5.59 -6.10
N GLY A 159 -17.49 -6.51 -5.55
CA GLY A 159 -17.71 -6.58 -4.10
C GLY A 159 -16.44 -6.95 -3.32
N ALA A 160 -16.25 -6.39 -2.12
CA ALA A 160 -15.09 -6.68 -1.28
C ALA A 160 -14.92 -8.19 -1.00
N SER A 161 -16.02 -8.93 -0.88
CA SER A 161 -15.98 -10.40 -0.70
C SER A 161 -15.40 -11.14 -1.90
N LYS A 162 -15.54 -10.61 -3.12
CA LYS A 162 -14.89 -11.18 -4.31
C LYS A 162 -13.37 -11.00 -4.22
N ILE A 163 -12.91 -9.80 -3.88
CA ILE A 163 -11.48 -9.51 -3.70
C ILE A 163 -10.89 -10.37 -2.58
N GLN A 164 -11.62 -10.55 -1.47
CA GLN A 164 -11.18 -11.43 -0.38
C GLN A 164 -11.06 -12.89 -0.82
N GLY A 165 -12.01 -13.40 -1.62
CA GLY A 165 -11.93 -14.73 -2.20
C GLY A 165 -10.77 -14.88 -3.19
N ASP A 166 -10.54 -13.86 -4.00
CA ASP A 166 -9.40 -13.80 -4.92
C ASP A 166 -8.07 -13.76 -4.18
N TYR A 167 -8.01 -13.07 -3.04
CA TYR A 167 -6.80 -13.01 -2.21
C TYR A 167 -6.47 -14.38 -1.62
N ALA A 168 -7.47 -15.09 -1.10
CA ALA A 168 -7.29 -16.45 -0.60
C ALA A 168 -6.83 -17.41 -1.71
N ALA A 169 -7.47 -17.36 -2.88
CA ALA A 169 -7.10 -18.17 -4.04
C ALA A 169 -5.67 -17.86 -4.51
N PHE A 170 -5.27 -16.58 -4.54
CA PHE A 170 -3.91 -16.18 -4.85
C PHE A 170 -2.89 -16.74 -3.84
N GLN A 171 -3.19 -16.69 -2.54
CA GLN A 171 -2.29 -17.20 -1.50
C GLN A 171 -2.04 -18.70 -1.68
N GLU A 172 -3.10 -19.48 -1.93
CA GLU A 172 -3.01 -20.92 -2.21
C GLU A 172 -2.20 -21.17 -3.49
N TRP A 173 -2.58 -20.51 -4.59
CA TRP A 173 -1.91 -20.64 -5.88
C TRP A 173 -0.41 -20.27 -5.80
N HIS A 174 -0.08 -19.17 -5.12
CA HIS A 174 1.30 -18.71 -4.98
C HIS A 174 2.12 -19.73 -4.21
N TRP A 175 1.59 -20.23 -3.09
CA TRP A 175 2.26 -21.23 -2.27
C TRP A 175 2.58 -22.50 -3.07
N GLU A 176 1.58 -23.07 -3.76
CA GLU A 176 1.77 -24.26 -4.60
C GLU A 176 2.75 -24.01 -5.75
N ARG A 177 2.65 -22.85 -6.40
CA ARG A 177 3.53 -22.47 -7.50
C ARG A 177 4.99 -22.37 -7.06
N GLU A 178 5.28 -21.80 -5.89
CA GLU A 178 6.66 -21.65 -5.41
C GLU A 178 7.24 -22.99 -4.93
N LEU A 179 6.44 -23.82 -4.24
CA LEU A 179 6.83 -25.20 -3.91
C LEU A 179 7.16 -26.02 -5.16
N ALA A 180 6.34 -25.91 -6.21
CA ALA A 180 6.58 -26.59 -7.49
C ALA A 180 7.85 -26.09 -8.22
N GLN A 181 8.29 -24.87 -7.93
CA GLN A 181 9.56 -24.29 -8.41
C GLN A 181 10.76 -24.65 -7.52
N GLY A 182 10.55 -25.40 -6.44
CA GLY A 182 11.60 -25.91 -5.56
C GLY A 182 11.88 -25.05 -4.33
N ALA A 183 11.03 -24.09 -4.00
CA ALA A 183 11.11 -23.33 -2.75
C ALA A 183 10.76 -24.23 -1.54
N SER A 184 11.39 -23.98 -0.40
CA SER A 184 10.92 -24.46 0.90
C SER A 184 9.85 -23.52 1.47
N GLU A 185 9.12 -23.96 2.50
CA GLU A 185 8.15 -23.08 3.18
C GLU A 185 8.81 -21.86 3.82
N ASP A 186 10.04 -22.02 4.32
CA ASP A 186 10.79 -20.92 4.94
C ASP A 186 11.24 -19.92 3.87
N ASP A 187 11.62 -20.38 2.68
CA ASP A 187 11.91 -19.49 1.56
C ASP A 187 10.69 -18.62 1.23
N ILE A 188 9.50 -19.22 1.12
CA ILE A 188 8.27 -18.51 0.74
C ILE A 188 7.90 -17.45 1.80
N ARG A 189 8.08 -17.76 3.09
CA ARG A 189 7.84 -16.80 4.19
C ARG A 189 8.82 -15.62 4.19
N ASP A 190 10.05 -15.86 3.75
CA ASP A 190 11.12 -14.86 3.72
C ASP A 190 11.15 -14.03 2.42
N TYR A 191 10.25 -14.30 1.47
CA TYR A 191 10.22 -13.56 0.21
C TYR A 191 9.96 -12.07 0.40
N PRO A 192 10.77 -11.20 -0.22
CA PRO A 192 10.53 -9.76 -0.17
C PRO A 192 9.14 -9.42 -0.72
N THR A 193 8.45 -8.47 -0.08
CA THR A 193 7.11 -8.01 -0.49
C THR A 193 7.02 -7.65 -1.98
N ILE A 194 8.11 -7.14 -2.58
CA ILE A 194 8.13 -6.80 -4.00
C ILE A 194 8.00 -8.03 -4.93
N GLN A 195 8.54 -9.19 -4.52
CA GLN A 195 8.37 -10.44 -5.26
C GLN A 195 6.92 -10.92 -5.18
N LEU A 196 6.32 -10.83 -3.99
CA LEU A 196 4.92 -11.16 -3.80
C LEU A 196 4.00 -10.27 -4.65
N ILE A 197 4.23 -8.95 -4.68
CA ILE A 197 3.48 -8.02 -5.56
C ILE A 197 3.62 -8.41 -7.03
N SER A 198 4.83 -8.80 -7.47
CA SER A 198 5.03 -9.28 -8.84
C SER A 198 4.24 -10.57 -9.10
N ALA A 199 4.17 -11.47 -8.12
CA ALA A 199 3.36 -12.69 -8.21
C ALA A 199 1.85 -12.37 -8.27
N MET A 200 1.37 -11.39 -7.49
CA MET A 200 -0.03 -10.93 -7.54
C MET A 200 -0.38 -10.42 -8.93
N ARG A 201 0.49 -9.60 -9.53
CA ARG A 201 0.28 -9.08 -10.89
C ARG A 201 0.25 -10.22 -11.90
N HIS A 202 1.21 -11.14 -11.84
CA HIS A 202 1.23 -12.30 -12.72
C HIS A 202 -0.04 -13.15 -12.59
N TRP A 203 -0.52 -13.38 -11.38
CA TRP A 203 -1.76 -14.13 -11.14
C TRP A 203 -2.98 -13.45 -11.77
N VAL A 204 -3.12 -12.13 -11.61
CA VAL A 204 -4.19 -11.35 -12.25
C VAL A 204 -4.09 -11.40 -13.78
N ASP A 205 -2.89 -11.20 -14.34
CA ASP A 205 -2.64 -11.18 -15.78
C ASP A 205 -2.84 -12.58 -16.42
N ALA A 206 -2.58 -13.65 -15.67
CA ALA A 206 -2.85 -15.04 -16.06
C ALA A 206 -4.34 -15.41 -16.00
N GLY A 207 -5.21 -14.47 -15.64
CA GLY A 207 -6.66 -14.70 -15.58
C GLY A 207 -7.14 -15.31 -14.27
N ARG A 208 -6.40 -15.11 -13.17
CA ARG A 208 -6.75 -15.58 -11.81
C ARG A 208 -6.92 -17.10 -11.73
N PRO A 209 -5.86 -17.88 -12.06
CA PRO A 209 -5.91 -19.35 -11.96
C PRO A 209 -6.24 -19.79 -10.52
N ILE A 210 -6.93 -20.93 -10.42
CA ILE A 210 -7.18 -21.63 -9.15
C ILE A 210 -6.00 -22.54 -8.88
#